data_AF-A0A820G0L5-F1
#
_entry.id   AF-A0A820G0L5-F1
#
_cell.length_a   1.000
_cell.length_b   1.000
_cell.length_c   1.000
_cell.angle_alpha   90.00
_cell.angle_beta   90.00
_cell.angle_gamma   90.00
#
_symmetry.space_group_name_H-M   'P 1'
#
loop_
_entity.id
_entity.type
_entity.pdbx_description
1 polymer ?
#
loop_
_entity_poly.entity_id
_entity_poly.type
_entity_poly.pdbx_seq_one_letter_code
_entity_poly.pdbx_strand_id
1 'polypeptide(L)'
;MTLTHSRVLNINIPANAKWTQQGVTVAGGNGHGNVTNKLYYPYGLFVDDDETVVIADWGNDRIMQWKNGDTTNGQVVAGGKGKGDGLPQLTRPSDVLIDNETDSLIICDWGNR
;
A
#
# COMPACT_ATOMS: atom_id res chain seq x y z
N MET A 1 -0.38 15.85 -22.80
CA MET A 1 -1.20 15.29 -21.69
C MET A 1 -0.30 14.30 -20.96
N THR A 2 0.35 14.73 -19.87
CA THR A 2 1.25 13.87 -19.09
C THR A 2 0.43 13.08 -18.08
N LEU A 3 0.45 11.76 -18.20
CA LEU A 3 -0.19 10.85 -17.23
C LEU A 3 0.54 10.97 -15.89
N THR A 4 -0.16 11.41 -14.85
CA THR A 4 0.34 11.38 -13.47
C THR A 4 0.15 9.97 -12.92
N HIS A 5 1.23 9.35 -12.45
CA HIS A 5 1.22 7.98 -11.91
C HIS A 5 1.22 8.03 -10.38
N SER A 6 0.30 7.31 -9.73
CA SER A 6 0.34 7.07 -8.29
C SER A 6 1.51 6.12 -7.95
N ARG A 7 2.34 6.48 -6.95
CA ARG A 7 3.50 5.69 -6.50
C ARG A 7 3.75 5.88 -5.00
N VAL A 8 4.28 4.84 -4.37
CA VAL A 8 4.87 4.88 -3.03
C VAL A 8 6.39 4.85 -3.17
N LEU A 9 7.11 5.58 -2.32
CA LEU A 9 8.57 5.71 -2.34
C LEU A 9 9.15 5.37 -0.95
N ASN A 10 10.14 4.47 -0.86
CA ASN A 10 10.97 4.30 0.34
C ASN A 10 12.24 5.16 0.18
N ILE A 11 12.60 5.96 1.19
CA ILE A 11 13.72 6.91 1.11
C ILE A 11 14.55 6.84 2.40
N ASN A 12 15.83 6.45 2.29
CA ASN A 12 16.80 6.57 3.38
C ASN A 12 17.23 8.04 3.53
N ILE A 13 16.94 8.66 4.69
CA ILE A 13 17.20 10.09 4.94
C ILE A 13 18.41 10.26 5.87
N PRO A 14 19.59 10.70 5.40
CA PRO A 14 20.65 11.17 6.29
C PRO A 14 20.19 12.45 7.01
N ALA A 15 20.69 12.68 8.23
CA ALA A 15 20.23 13.71 9.19
C ALA A 15 20.21 15.18 8.67
N ASN A 16 20.69 15.41 7.46
CA ASN A 16 20.91 16.70 6.81
C ASN A 16 20.40 16.72 5.35
N ALA A 17 19.55 15.76 4.94
CA ALA A 17 19.04 15.69 3.58
C ALA A 17 18.00 16.78 3.26
N LYS A 18 18.42 17.74 2.43
CA LYS A 18 17.53 18.39 1.47
C LYS A 18 17.31 17.42 0.30
N TRP A 19 16.08 17.36 -0.21
CA TRP A 19 15.59 16.48 -1.29
C TRP A 19 16.38 16.55 -2.61
N THR A 20 17.57 15.97 -2.71
CA THR A 20 18.42 16.11 -3.90
C THR A 20 18.77 14.81 -4.64
N GLN A 21 18.16 13.64 -4.36
CA GLN A 21 18.42 12.46 -5.19
C GLN A 21 17.19 11.54 -5.39
N GLN A 22 16.71 11.52 -6.64
CA GLN A 22 15.96 10.48 -7.36
C GLN A 22 15.20 9.44 -6.50
N GLY A 23 13.97 9.75 -6.08
CA GLY A 23 13.09 8.77 -5.45
C GLY A 23 12.71 7.62 -6.41
N VAL A 24 12.78 6.38 -5.91
CA VAL A 24 12.50 5.14 -6.65
C VAL A 24 11.12 4.59 -6.27
N THR A 25 10.35 4.13 -7.24
CA THR A 25 9.05 3.47 -6.99
C THR A 25 9.27 2.14 -6.29
N VAL A 26 8.61 1.92 -5.16
CA VAL A 26 8.79 0.69 -4.35
C VAL A 26 7.60 -0.25 -4.35
N ALA A 27 6.47 0.21 -4.88
CA ALA A 27 5.26 -0.58 -5.11
C ALA A 27 4.39 0.10 -6.17
N GLY A 28 3.67 -0.69 -6.97
CA GLY A 28 2.81 -0.18 -8.04
C GLY A 28 3.60 0.50 -9.16
N GLY A 29 3.13 1.67 -9.62
CA GLY A 29 3.77 2.41 -10.72
C GLY A 29 3.36 1.96 -12.14
N ASN A 30 2.54 0.91 -12.28
CA ASN A 30 2.07 0.40 -13.59
C ASN A 30 0.73 1.00 -14.05
N GLY A 31 0.50 2.25 -13.66
CA GLY A 31 -0.77 2.94 -13.85
C GLY A 31 -1.84 2.49 -12.84
N HIS A 32 -2.98 3.15 -12.94
CA HIS A 32 -4.11 2.93 -12.06
C HIS A 32 -4.88 1.64 -12.44
N GLY A 33 -5.32 0.88 -11.44
CA GLY A 33 -6.20 -0.27 -11.65
C GLY A 33 -6.29 -1.19 -10.45
N ASN A 34 -6.98 -2.31 -10.63
CA ASN A 34 -7.26 -3.32 -9.59
C ASN A 34 -6.51 -4.65 -9.79
N VAL A 35 -5.73 -4.79 -10.87
CA VAL A 35 -4.78 -5.91 -10.99
C VAL A 35 -3.64 -5.76 -9.97
N THR A 36 -2.98 -6.85 -9.63
CA THR A 36 -2.09 -6.92 -8.47
C THR A 36 -0.78 -6.15 -8.63
N ASN A 37 -0.41 -5.74 -9.84
CA ASN A 37 0.73 -4.84 -10.07
C ASN A 37 0.34 -3.35 -10.11
N LYS A 38 -0.92 -3.01 -9.77
CA LYS A 38 -1.48 -1.66 -9.77
C LYS A 38 -2.13 -1.31 -8.44
N LEU A 39 -2.24 -0.01 -8.22
CA LEU A 39 -2.94 0.60 -7.08
C LEU A 39 -4.01 1.57 -7.60
N TYR A 40 -5.00 1.85 -6.77
CA TYR A 40 -6.02 2.86 -6.98
C TYR A 40 -6.21 3.70 -5.71
N TYR A 41 -5.71 4.94 -5.73
CA TYR A 41 -5.71 5.84 -4.57
C TYR A 41 -5.10 5.18 -3.32
N PRO A 42 -3.79 4.82 -3.31
CA PRO A 42 -3.16 4.32 -2.08
C PRO A 42 -3.12 5.43 -1.01
N TYR A 43 -3.44 5.09 0.24
CA TYR A 43 -3.43 6.03 1.37
C TYR A 43 -2.30 5.70 2.35
N GLY A 44 -2.60 5.06 3.47
CA GLY A 44 -1.62 4.67 4.48
C GLY A 44 -0.82 3.44 4.08
N LEU A 45 0.36 3.31 4.67
CA LEU A 45 1.28 2.21 4.43
C LEU A 45 2.16 1.95 5.64
N PHE A 46 2.66 0.72 5.72
CA PHE A 46 3.64 0.28 6.68
C PHE A 46 4.82 -0.40 5.96
N VAL A 47 6.01 -0.29 6.53
CA VAL A 47 7.20 -1.01 6.05
C VAL A 47 7.82 -1.72 7.25
N ASP A 48 7.99 -3.04 7.16
CA ASP A 48 8.67 -3.83 8.21
C ASP A 48 10.20 -3.89 8.00
N ASP A 49 10.89 -4.48 8.98
CA ASP A 49 12.35 -4.67 8.95
C ASP A 49 12.80 -5.62 7.82
N ASP A 50 11.90 -6.47 7.33
CA ASP A 50 12.11 -7.35 6.19
C ASP A 50 11.83 -6.64 4.84
N GLU A 51 11.72 -5.30 4.84
CA GLU A 51 11.39 -4.47 3.66
C GLU A 51 10.10 -4.89 2.94
N THR A 52 9.15 -5.45 3.66
CA THR A 52 7.78 -5.67 3.17
C THR A 52 7.02 -4.36 3.25
N VAL A 53 6.47 -3.92 2.13
CA VAL A 53 5.63 -2.73 2.03
C VAL A 53 4.18 -3.16 1.98
N VAL A 54 3.40 -2.81 3.01
CA VAL A 54 1.96 -3.06 3.10
C VAL A 54 1.21 -1.75 2.89
N ILE A 55 0.23 -1.73 2.01
CA ILE A 55 -0.43 -0.51 1.53
C ILE A 55 -1.95 -0.68 1.61
N ALA A 56 -2.62 0.33 2.17
CA ALA A 56 -4.06 0.50 2.05
C ALA A 56 -4.40 0.99 0.64
N ASP A 57 -4.86 0.08 -0.22
CA ASP A 57 -5.29 0.36 -1.59
C ASP A 57 -6.76 0.80 -1.57
N TRP A 58 -6.98 2.00 -1.03
CA TRP A 58 -8.28 2.55 -0.63
C TRP A 58 -9.34 2.47 -1.74
N GLY A 59 -8.96 2.78 -2.98
CA GLY A 59 -9.89 2.80 -4.12
C GLY A 59 -10.32 1.41 -4.59
N ASN A 60 -9.57 0.38 -4.20
CA ASN A 60 -9.84 -1.02 -4.53
C ASN A 60 -10.33 -1.83 -3.32
N ASP A 61 -10.55 -1.20 -2.17
CA ASP A 61 -11.10 -1.83 -0.97
C ASP A 61 -10.31 -3.09 -0.55
N ARG A 62 -8.98 -2.96 -0.53
CA ARG A 62 -8.05 -4.06 -0.21
C ARG A 62 -6.77 -3.56 0.44
N ILE A 63 -6.08 -4.46 1.13
CA ILE A 63 -4.70 -4.27 1.55
C ILE A 63 -3.79 -5.08 0.64
N MET A 64 -2.72 -4.44 0.20
CA MET A 64 -1.76 -5.04 -0.70
C MET A 64 -0.37 -5.09 -0.07
N GLN A 65 0.40 -6.12 -0.41
CA GLN A 65 1.77 -6.33 0.05
C GLN A 65 2.73 -6.42 -1.14
N TRP A 66 3.90 -5.81 -1.00
CA TRP A 66 5.04 -5.95 -1.92
C TRP A 66 6.34 -6.13 -1.16
N LYS A 67 7.35 -6.69 -1.83
CA LYS A 67 8.74 -6.48 -1.43
C LYS A 67 9.18 -5.10 -1.92
N ASN A 68 9.91 -4.34 -1.09
CA ASN A 68 10.44 -3.04 -1.45
C ASN A 68 11.19 -3.06 -2.80
N GLY A 69 10.77 -2.19 -3.72
CA GLY A 69 11.34 -2.09 -5.06
C GLY A 69 10.68 -3.00 -6.09
N ASP A 70 9.86 -3.98 -5.68
CA ASP A 70 9.09 -4.80 -6.59
C ASP A 70 7.86 -4.02 -7.07
N THR A 71 7.87 -3.66 -8.34
CA THR A 71 6.76 -2.94 -8.96
C THR A 71 5.71 -3.87 -9.57
N THR A 72 5.98 -5.19 -9.64
CA THR A 72 5.21 -6.13 -10.45
C THR A 72 4.46 -7.21 -9.65
N ASN A 73 4.98 -7.66 -8.51
CA ASN A 73 4.47 -8.86 -7.84
C ASN A 73 3.70 -8.55 -6.54
N GLY A 74 2.72 -7.66 -6.63
CA GLY A 74 1.86 -7.35 -5.47
C GLY A 74 0.96 -8.51 -5.09
N GLN A 75 0.66 -8.63 -3.80
CA GLN A 75 -0.24 -9.65 -3.27
C GLN A 75 -1.36 -9.01 -2.47
N VAL A 76 -2.59 -9.52 -2.62
CA VAL A 76 -3.71 -9.12 -1.75
C VAL A 76 -3.58 -9.89 -0.44
N VAL A 77 -3.49 -9.17 0.68
CA VAL A 77 -3.38 -9.80 2.01
C VAL A 77 -4.63 -9.65 2.86
N ALA A 78 -5.48 -8.66 2.53
CA ALA A 78 -6.82 -8.52 3.10
C ALA A 78 -7.75 -7.78 2.12
N GLY A 79 -9.07 -7.98 2.25
CA GLY A 79 -10.07 -7.36 1.39
C GLY A 79 -10.07 -7.86 -0.05
N GLY A 80 -10.55 -7.01 -0.97
CA GLY A 80 -10.60 -7.31 -2.41
C GLY A 80 -11.75 -8.25 -2.84
N LYS A 81 -12.68 -8.57 -1.93
CA LYS A 81 -13.93 -9.30 -2.24
C LYS A 81 -15.17 -8.40 -2.22
N GLY A 82 -14.97 -7.13 -2.59
CA GLY A 82 -16.00 -6.10 -2.59
C GLY A 82 -16.13 -5.39 -1.24
N LYS A 83 -16.90 -4.30 -1.25
CA LYS A 83 -17.15 -3.46 -0.07
C LYS A 83 -18.04 -4.17 0.94
N GLY A 84 -17.72 -4.02 2.21
CA GLY A 84 -18.49 -4.55 3.33
C GLY A 84 -17.62 -4.70 4.58
N ASP A 85 -18.26 -5.15 5.65
CA ASP A 85 -17.70 -5.40 6.98
C ASP A 85 -17.47 -6.90 7.25
N GLY A 86 -17.74 -7.76 6.27
CA GLY A 86 -17.48 -9.19 6.34
C GLY A 86 -15.98 -9.51 6.34
N LEU A 87 -15.61 -10.68 6.88
CA LEU A 87 -14.21 -11.11 7.03
C LEU A 87 -13.31 -10.94 5.77
N PRO A 88 -13.78 -11.18 4.53
CA PRO A 88 -12.95 -10.98 3.34
C PRO A 88 -13.14 -9.60 2.67
N GLN A 89 -13.93 -8.71 3.28
CA GLN A 89 -14.31 -7.41 2.74
C GLN A 89 -13.63 -6.30 3.53
N LEU A 90 -13.45 -5.16 2.87
CA LEU A 90 -13.06 -3.90 3.49
C LEU A 90 -13.90 -2.81 2.83
N THR A 91 -14.05 -1.66 3.48
CA THR A 91 -14.63 -0.48 2.85
C THR A 91 -13.72 0.71 3.05
N ARG A 92 -13.00 1.09 1.98
CA ARG A 92 -12.13 2.27 1.99
C ARG A 92 -11.10 2.24 3.13
N PRO A 93 -10.25 1.19 3.21
CA PRO A 93 -9.22 1.13 4.22
C PRO A 93 -8.29 2.33 4.05
N SER A 94 -8.05 3.07 5.13
CA SER A 94 -7.29 4.32 5.08
C SER A 94 -5.84 4.15 5.54
N ASP A 95 -5.58 3.21 6.45
CA ASP A 95 -4.26 3.01 7.03
C ASP A 95 -4.04 1.57 7.49
N VAL A 96 -2.78 1.18 7.66
CA VAL A 96 -2.35 -0.16 8.08
C VAL A 96 -1.16 -0.10 9.04
N LEU A 97 -1.09 -1.07 9.94
CA LEU A 97 0.05 -1.31 10.82
C LEU A 97 0.27 -2.83 10.93
N ILE A 98 1.53 -3.27 10.95
CA ILE A 98 1.86 -4.63 11.38
C ILE A 98 2.27 -4.57 12.86
N ASP A 99 1.59 -5.35 13.69
CA ASP A 99 1.98 -5.64 15.05
C ASP A 99 2.88 -6.89 15.04
N ASN A 100 4.19 -6.68 15.16
CA ASN A 100 5.17 -7.75 15.17
C ASN A 100 5.15 -8.57 16.47
N GLU A 101 4.57 -8.06 17.56
CA GLU A 101 4.46 -8.82 18.82
C GLU A 101 3.40 -9.91 18.71
N THR A 102 2.31 -9.63 18.00
CA THR A 102 1.17 -10.55 17.83
C THR A 102 1.05 -11.14 16.43
N ASP A 103 1.99 -10.84 15.53
CA ASP A 103 1.98 -11.24 14.11
C ASP A 103 0.64 -10.88 13.43
N SER A 104 0.20 -9.63 13.61
CA SER A 104 -1.14 -9.19 13.21
C SER A 104 -1.12 -7.96 12.32
N LEU A 105 -1.99 -7.94 11.31
CA LEU A 105 -2.26 -6.76 10.49
C LEU A 105 -3.45 -5.99 11.06
N ILE A 106 -3.22 -4.74 11.48
CA ILE A 106 -4.25 -3.83 11.97
C ILE A 106 -4.63 -2.88 10.84
N ILE A 107 -5.93 -2.74 10.58
CA ILE A 107 -6.47 -1.99 9.43
C ILE A 107 -7.45 -0.93 9.93
N CYS A 108 -7.26 0.32 9.51
CA CYS A 108 -8.24 1.39 9.70
C CYS A 108 -9.30 1.31 8.58
N ASP A 109 -10.37 0.56 8.82
CA ASP A 109 -11.45 0.35 7.84
C ASP A 109 -12.59 1.37 7.98
N TRP A 110 -12.36 2.59 7.48
CA TRP A 110 -13.17 3.77 7.77
C TRP A 110 -14.60 3.75 7.20
N GLY A 111 -14.80 3.11 6.05
CA GLY A 111 -16.04 3.24 5.28
C GLY A 111 -17.18 2.30 5.68
N ASN A 112 -16.97 1.44 6.69
CA ASN A 112 -17.98 0.48 7.14
C ASN A 112 -19.19 1.20 7.76
N ARG A 113 -20.39 0.67 7.52
CA ARG A 113 -21.67 1.20 8.01
C ARG A 113 -22.44 0.15 8.77
#